data_AF-A0A2U3B0I8-F1
#
_entry.id   AF-A0A2U3B0I8-F1
#
_cell.length_a   1.000
_cell.length_b   1.000
_cell.length_c   1.000
_cell.angle_alpha   90.00
_cell.angle_beta   90.00
_cell.angle_gamma   90.00
#
_symmetry.space_group_name_H-M   'P 1'
#
loop_
_entity.id
_entity.type
_entity.pdbx_description
1 polymer ?
#
loop_
_entity_poly.entity_id
_entity_poly.type
_entity_poly.pdbx_seq_one_letter_code
_entity_poly.pdbx_strand_id
1 'polypeptide(L)'
;MGIFKTRKNKTYSYTPRHYKGEGNPYEIKHKFDEFRTTVGSNKGLKGKLVSALDDYKNNADRTVNKRVLIIIAILVLIFLFIIEFDLSIFF
;
A
#
# COMPACT_ATOMS: atom_id res chain seq x y z
N MET A 1 -9.13 21.75 -0.64
CA MET A 1 -10.02 20.61 -0.96
C MET A 1 -9.96 20.40 -2.46
N GLY A 2 -9.42 19.27 -2.94
CA GLY A 2 -9.24 19.04 -4.38
C GLY A 2 -10.57 18.72 -5.08
N ILE A 3 -10.67 19.14 -6.34
CA ILE A 3 -11.88 19.17 -7.18
C ILE A 3 -12.50 17.78 -7.42
N PHE A 4 -11.76 16.69 -7.19
CA PHE A 4 -12.21 15.31 -7.45
C PHE A 4 -12.34 14.41 -6.21
N LYS A 5 -12.39 14.98 -5.00
CA LYS A 5 -12.54 14.16 -3.78
C LYS A 5 -14.02 13.96 -3.45
N THR A 6 -14.50 12.72 -3.54
CA THR A 6 -15.81 12.34 -3.02
C THR A 6 -15.88 12.61 -1.52
N ARG A 7 -17.05 13.07 -1.06
CA ARG A 7 -17.30 13.31 0.36
C ARG A 7 -17.19 11.99 1.11
N LYS A 8 -16.38 11.96 2.18
CA LYS A 8 -16.31 10.80 3.07
C LYS A 8 -17.63 10.66 3.85
N ASN A 9 -18.01 9.41 4.13
CA ASN A 9 -19.17 9.08 4.94
C ASN A 9 -19.04 9.71 6.34
N LYS A 10 -20.14 10.19 6.93
CA LYS A 10 -20.13 10.70 8.31
C LYS A 10 -19.94 9.51 9.26
N THR A 11 -18.93 9.58 10.11
CA THR A 11 -18.72 8.63 11.21
C THR A 11 -19.28 9.24 12.49
N TYR A 12 -19.97 8.42 13.29
CA TYR A 12 -20.51 8.83 14.59
C TYR A 12 -19.75 8.09 15.69
N SER A 13 -19.16 8.82 16.64
CA SER A 13 -18.53 8.22 17.83
C SER A 13 -19.63 7.80 18.81
N TYR A 14 -19.99 6.52 18.80
CA TYR A 14 -20.90 5.94 19.78
C TYR A 14 -20.10 5.21 20.86
N THR A 15 -20.31 5.59 22.12
CA THR A 15 -19.75 4.91 23.29
C THR A 15 -20.82 4.02 23.93
N PRO A 16 -20.76 2.70 23.73
CA PRO A 16 -21.74 1.78 24.31
C PRO A 16 -21.65 1.76 25.85
N ARG A 17 -22.79 1.87 26.54
CA ARG A 17 -22.84 1.86 28.02
C ARG A 17 -22.55 0.51 28.67
N HIS A 18 -22.82 -0.59 27.96
CA HIS A 18 -22.75 -1.96 28.51
C HIS A 18 -21.72 -2.86 27.81
N TYR A 19 -21.02 -2.36 26.80
CA TYR A 19 -20.01 -3.13 26.07
C TYR A 19 -18.65 -2.92 26.72
N LYS A 20 -17.97 -4.03 27.06
CA LYS A 20 -16.66 -4.04 27.73
C LYS A 20 -15.49 -4.38 26.78
N GLY A 21 -15.72 -4.37 25.47
CA GLY A 21 -14.68 -4.60 24.47
C GLY A 21 -14.09 -3.30 23.93
N GLU A 22 -13.02 -3.40 23.14
CA GLU A 22 -12.48 -2.26 22.41
C GLU A 22 -13.33 -1.97 21.16
N GLY A 23 -13.65 -0.69 20.92
CA GLY A 23 -14.36 -0.23 19.73
C GLY A 23 -15.89 -0.12 19.86
N ASN A 24 -16.54 0.25 18.75
CA ASN A 24 -18.00 0.39 18.66
C ASN A 24 -18.61 -0.88 18.02
N PRO A 25 -19.41 -1.68 18.76
CA PRO A 25 -20.01 -2.91 18.25
C PRO A 25 -21.06 -2.67 17.15
N TYR A 26 -21.52 -1.42 16.98
CA TYR A 26 -22.47 -1.01 15.96
C TYR A 26 -21.81 -0.32 14.77
N GLU A 27 -20.48 -0.33 14.68
CA GLU A 27 -19.78 0.25 13.55
C GLU A 27 -20.03 -0.58 12.28
N ILE A 28 -20.59 0.05 11.24
CA ILE A 28 -20.81 -0.60 9.95
C ILE A 28 -19.45 -0.77 9.27
N LYS A 29 -18.80 -1.91 9.50
CA LYS A 29 -17.57 -2.33 8.81
C LYS A 29 -17.80 -3.59 8.01
N HIS A 30 -17.05 -3.76 6.93
CA HIS A 30 -16.98 -5.06 6.26
C HIS A 30 -16.14 -6.02 7.11
N LYS A 31 -16.50 -7.32 7.11
CA LYS A 31 -15.75 -8.38 7.84
C LYS A 31 -14.27 -8.49 7.46
N PHE A 32 -13.89 -7.96 6.29
CA PHE A 32 -12.53 -7.98 5.77
C PHE A 32 -11.85 -6.60 5.78
N ASP A 33 -12.49 -5.57 6.33
CA ASP A 33 -11.86 -4.25 6.38
C ASP A 33 -10.61 -4.23 7.27
N GLU A 34 -10.54 -5.11 8.28
CA GLU A 34 -9.37 -5.25 9.16
C GLU A 34 -8.17 -5.91 8.46
N PHE A 35 -8.42 -6.78 7.48
CA PHE A 35 -7.37 -7.47 6.71
C PHE A 35 -6.98 -6.72 5.42
N ARG A 36 -7.62 -5.57 5.16
CA ARG A 36 -7.39 -4.77 3.95
C ARG A 36 -6.27 -3.76 4.19
N THR A 37 -5.07 -4.09 3.72
CA THR A 37 -3.91 -3.19 3.76
C THR A 37 -3.88 -2.19 2.59
N THR A 38 -4.53 -2.55 1.47
CA THR A 38 -4.44 -1.84 0.17
C THR A 38 -5.56 -0.82 -0.09
N VAL A 39 -6.73 -1.00 0.51
CA VAL A 39 -7.91 -0.13 0.32
C VAL A 39 -8.28 0.53 1.65
N GLY A 40 -8.13 1.86 1.72
CA GLY A 40 -8.36 2.63 2.93
C GLY A 40 -7.94 4.10 2.78
N SER A 41 -8.01 4.86 3.88
CA SER A 41 -7.55 6.25 3.96
C SER A 41 -6.20 6.41 3.28
N ASN A 42 -6.09 7.35 2.32
CA ASN A 42 -4.89 7.62 1.52
C ASN A 42 -3.66 7.80 2.43
N LYS A 43 -2.96 6.69 2.71
CA LYS A 43 -1.67 6.68 3.38
C LYS A 43 -0.78 7.51 2.47
N GLY A 44 -0.28 8.66 2.94
CA GLY A 44 0.64 9.49 2.16
C GLY A 44 1.87 8.70 1.71
N LEU A 45 2.79 9.32 0.97
CA LEU A 45 3.95 8.63 0.38
C LEU A 45 4.69 7.72 1.39
N LYS A 46 4.95 8.23 2.60
CA LYS A 46 5.56 7.49 3.71
C LYS A 46 4.80 6.21 4.08
N GLY A 47 3.47 6.30 4.21
CA GLY A 47 2.65 5.15 4.60
C GLY A 47 2.56 4.09 3.50
N LYS A 48 2.67 4.50 2.23
CA LYS A 48 2.79 3.56 1.10
C LYS A 48 4.12 2.81 1.14
N LEU A 49 5.24 3.51 1.38
CA LEU A 49 6.56 2.88 1.50
C LEU A 49 6.63 1.89 2.67
N VAL A 50 6.13 2.28 3.85
CA VAL A 50 6.11 1.40 5.02
C VAL A 50 5.25 0.17 4.77
N SER A 51 4.05 0.33 4.18
CA SER A 51 3.17 -0.81 3.89
C SER A 51 3.80 -1.75 2.84
N ALA A 52 4.43 -1.21 1.80
CA ALA A 52 5.11 -2.03 0.78
C ALA A 52 6.31 -2.81 1.34
N LEU A 53 7.07 -2.21 2.27
CA LEU A 53 8.17 -2.89 2.96
C LEU A 53 7.66 -4.00 3.88
N ASP A 54 6.53 -3.76 4.56
CA ASP A 54 5.89 -4.76 5.42
C ASP A 54 5.33 -5.93 4.59
N ASP A 55 4.65 -5.63 3.48
CA ASP A 55 4.13 -6.62 2.54
C ASP A 55 5.27 -7.48 1.95
N TYR A 56 6.41 -6.88 1.59
CA TYR A 56 7.57 -7.61 1.08
C TYR A 56 8.16 -8.59 2.11
N LYS A 57 8.13 -8.25 3.41
CA LYS A 57 8.66 -9.10 4.49
C LYS A 57 7.71 -10.21 4.89
N ASN A 58 6.41 -9.92 4.95
CA ASN A 58 5.42 -10.83 5.54
C ASN A 58 4.66 -11.67 4.49
N ASN A 59 4.65 -11.28 3.21
CA ASN A 59 3.98 -12.01 2.12
C ASN A 59 4.99 -12.49 1.06
N ALA A 60 5.91 -13.39 1.46
CA ALA A 60 6.96 -13.91 0.60
C ALA A 60 6.41 -14.90 -0.46
N ASP A 61 5.88 -14.39 -1.57
CA ASP A 61 5.56 -15.18 -2.75
C ASP A 61 6.73 -15.14 -3.76
N ARG A 62 7.34 -16.31 -3.98
CA ARG A 62 8.49 -16.47 -4.88
C ARG A 62 8.16 -16.08 -6.33
N THR A 63 6.92 -16.28 -6.77
CA THR A 63 6.48 -15.92 -8.13
C THR A 63 6.38 -14.41 -8.30
N VAL A 64 5.84 -13.72 -7.29
CA VAL A 64 5.73 -12.26 -7.26
C VAL A 64 7.12 -11.63 -7.20
N ASN A 65 8.01 -12.12 -6.33
CA ASN A 65 9.38 -11.62 -6.21
C ASN A 65 10.15 -11.73 -7.53
N LYS A 66 9.99 -12.84 -8.27
CA LYS A 66 10.60 -13.00 -9.59
C LYS A 66 10.08 -11.97 -10.59
N ARG A 67 8.77 -11.71 -10.60
CA ARG A 67 8.17 -10.69 -11.48
C ARG A 67 8.67 -9.28 -11.14
N VAL A 68 8.74 -8.93 -9.85
CA VAL A 68 9.27 -7.63 -9.39
C VAL A 68 10.71 -7.44 -9.85
N LEU A 69 11.56 -8.46 -9.71
CA LEU A 69 12.95 -8.41 -10.17
C LEU A 69 13.05 -8.20 -11.68
N ILE A 70 12.24 -8.91 -12.48
CA ILE A 70 12.18 -8.74 -13.93
C ILE A 70 11.77 -7.29 -14.29
N ILE A 71 10.76 -6.75 -13.62
CA ILE A 71 10.31 -5.37 -13.85
C ILE A 71 11.43 -4.37 -13.53
N ILE A 72 12.12 -4.53 -12.40
CA ILE A 72 13.25 -3.66 -12.02
C ILE A 72 14.36 -3.73 -13.07
N ALA A 73 14.73 -4.93 -13.52
CA ALA A 73 15.78 -5.11 -14.53
C ALA A 73 15.43 -4.39 -15.85
N ILE A 74 14.18 -4.50 -16.32
CA ILE A 74 13.72 -3.81 -17.53
C ILE A 74 13.74 -2.29 -17.35
N LEU A 75 13.25 -1.78 -16.23
CA LEU A 75 13.24 -0.34 -15.95
C LEU A 75 14.66 0.23 -15.89
N VAL A 76 15.61 -0.49 -15.27
CA VAL A 76 17.02 -0.10 -15.24
C VAL A 76 17.60 -0.10 -16.66
N LEU A 77 17.33 -1.13 -17.46
CA LEU A 77 17.83 -1.20 -18.84
C LEU A 77 17.32 -0.01 -19.67
N ILE A 78 16.01 0.28 -19.61
CA ILE A 78 15.43 1.45 -20.30
C ILE A 78 16.07 2.75 -19.81
N PHE A 79 16.25 2.90 -18.50
CA PHE A 79 16.91 4.08 -17.93
C PHE A 79 18.33 4.25 -18.45
N LEU A 80 19.14 3.18 -18.45
CA LEU A 80 20.51 3.18 -18.95
C LEU A 80 20.56 3.51 -20.45
N PHE A 81 19.59 3.03 -21.22
CA PHE A 81 19.49 3.34 -22.65
C PHE A 81 19.20 4.83 -22.90
N ILE A 82 18.31 5.45 -22.13
CA ILE A 82 17.94 6.87 -22.29
C ILE A 82 19.14 7.80 -22.08
N ILE A 83 20.02 7.46 -21.15
CA ILE A 83 21.19 8.28 -20.81
C ILE A 83 22.45 7.89 -21.61
N GLU A 84 22.31 6.96 -22.58
CA GLU A 84 23.42 6.39 -23.34
C GLU A 84 24.57 5.90 -22.42
N PHE A 85 24.21 5.25 -21.31
CA PHE A 85 25.19 4.85 -20.31
C PHE A 85 26.17 3.84 -20.88
N ASP A 86 27.45 4.15 -20.79
CA ASP A 86 28.51 3.28 -21.26
C ASP A 86 28.71 2.09 -20.30
N LEU A 87 28.20 0.92 -20.71
CA LEU A 87 28.34 -0.35 -19.98
C LEU A 87 29.77 -0.91 -20.03
N SER A 88 30.62 -0.43 -20.95
CA SER A 88 32.00 -0.91 -21.09
C SER A 88 32.91 -0.47 -19.94
N ILE A 89 32.50 0.50 -19.13
CA ILE A 89 33.25 0.95 -17.94
C ILE A 89 33.49 -0.16 -16.90
N PHE A 90 32.75 -1.28 -16.98
CA PHE A 90 32.83 -2.39 -16.03
C PHE A 90 33.60 -3.62 -16.53
N PHE A 91 34.10 -3.62 -17.79
CA PHE A 91 34.88 -4.71 -18.39
C PHE A 91 36.29 -4.24 -18.72
#